data_AF-A0A5D0UN12-F1
#
_entry.id   AF-A0A5D0UN12-F1
#
_cell.length_a   1.000
_cell.length_b   1.000
_cell.length_c   1.000
_cell.angle_alpha   90.00
_cell.angle_beta   90.00
_cell.angle_gamma   90.00
#
_symmetry.space_group_name_H-M   'P 1'
#
loop_
_entity.id
_entity.type
_entity.pdbx_description
1 polymer ?
#
loop_
_entity_poly.entity_id
_entity_poly.type
_entity_poly.pdbx_seq_one_letter_code
_entity_poly.pdbx_strand_id
1 'polypeptide(L)'
;MREDLATRLTEHFGALRPIDPASVPEAARPALAAGLPVQVPPYFYATDDEPLTLGEYAASIDAPHLPPEKATWCRLGTDQGAEFCITPTGAIEAVFVVADVAPMHVNADAAAFLESLLALDEALPTLRSPGSKDPVEVFRTLRTRLLQTDAPALDDDESWWPRVLELIRHALSFPASVAFEIEEPDGTKHIETEETRVGVEHPEHTLWARLSAQGVHPDQVTRVYTELEPCFMPGNYCAMWLNLFPNADFTYSHDYGPTAQNREEGLLDLIQSTTA
;
A
#
# COMPACT_ATOMS: atom_id res chain seq x y z
N MET A 1 -10.74 -25.42 17.85
CA MET A 1 -9.41 -25.08 18.36
C MET A 1 -8.80 -24.19 17.28
N ARG A 2 -8.73 -22.87 17.46
CA ARG A 2 -8.04 -22.02 16.47
C ARG A 2 -6.61 -22.52 16.41
N GLU A 3 -6.18 -22.88 15.23
CA GLU A 3 -4.79 -23.23 14.96
C GLU A 3 -3.91 -22.03 15.33
N ASP A 4 -2.74 -22.31 15.90
CA ASP A 4 -1.81 -21.29 16.39
C ASP A 4 -1.42 -20.35 15.23
N LEU A 5 -1.45 -19.03 15.47
CA LEU A 5 -1.19 -18.02 14.44
C LEU A 5 0.20 -18.20 13.83
N ALA A 6 1.20 -18.52 14.64
CA ALA A 6 2.56 -18.78 14.20
C ALA A 6 2.64 -19.92 13.17
N THR A 7 1.92 -21.02 13.41
CA THR A 7 1.84 -22.15 12.49
C THR A 7 1.23 -21.72 11.16
N ARG A 8 0.07 -21.03 11.20
CA ARG A 8 -0.62 -20.57 9.99
C ARG A 8 0.23 -19.61 9.16
N LEU A 9 0.94 -18.68 9.80
CA LEU A 9 1.86 -17.77 9.12
C LEU A 9 3.00 -18.52 8.43
N THR A 10 3.62 -19.47 9.14
CA THR A 10 4.73 -20.27 8.60
C THR A 10 4.27 -21.15 7.43
N GLU A 11 3.09 -21.76 7.53
CA GLU A 11 2.53 -22.59 6.46
C GLU A 11 2.18 -21.77 5.22
N HIS A 12 1.66 -20.56 5.40
CA HIS A 12 1.21 -19.70 4.29
C HIS A 12 2.37 -18.94 3.62
N PHE A 13 3.22 -18.27 4.40
CA PHE A 13 4.31 -17.44 3.88
C PHE A 13 5.63 -18.20 3.71
N GLY A 14 5.76 -19.39 4.30
CA GLY A 14 7.02 -20.12 4.33
C GLY A 14 8.02 -19.47 5.28
N ALA A 15 9.06 -18.84 4.71
CA ALA A 15 10.08 -18.16 5.51
C ALA A 15 9.56 -16.82 6.03
N LEU A 16 9.64 -16.63 7.35
CA LEU A 16 9.32 -15.38 8.02
C LEU A 16 10.60 -14.61 8.34
N ARG A 17 10.55 -13.28 8.24
CA ARG A 17 11.61 -12.38 8.70
C ARG A 17 11.76 -12.51 10.22
N PRO A 18 12.92 -12.94 10.73
CA PRO A 18 13.14 -13.03 12.17
C PRO A 18 13.17 -11.63 12.79
N ILE A 19 12.58 -11.50 13.97
CA ILE A 19 12.58 -10.24 14.73
C ILE A 19 13.27 -10.50 16.06
N ASP A 20 14.24 -9.66 16.41
CA ASP A 20 14.89 -9.72 17.72
C ASP A 20 13.89 -9.32 18.82
N PRO A 21 13.51 -10.24 19.73
CA PRO A 21 12.54 -9.93 20.78
C PRO A 21 12.99 -8.79 21.71
N ALA A 22 14.30 -8.53 21.82
CA ALA A 22 14.82 -7.42 22.63
C ALA A 22 14.46 -6.05 22.04
N SER A 23 14.22 -5.98 20.73
CA SER A 23 13.87 -4.76 19.99
C SER A 23 12.36 -4.51 19.92
N VAL A 24 11.55 -5.41 20.49
CA VAL A 24 10.08 -5.38 20.43
C VAL A 24 9.48 -5.13 21.82
N PRO A 25 8.42 -4.29 21.94
CA PRO A 25 7.65 -4.13 23.17
C PRO A 25 7.13 -5.47 23.71
N GLU A 26 7.20 -5.66 25.03
CA GLU A 26 6.90 -6.94 25.67
C GLU A 26 5.54 -7.53 25.28
N ALA A 27 4.51 -6.69 25.17
CA ALA A 27 3.16 -7.09 24.79
C ALA A 27 3.05 -7.67 23.37
N ALA A 28 3.92 -7.27 22.44
CA ALA A 28 3.90 -7.71 21.04
C ALA A 28 4.79 -8.96 20.79
N ARG A 29 5.69 -9.30 21.72
CA ARG A 29 6.63 -10.43 21.57
C ARG A 29 5.94 -11.76 21.27
N PRO A 30 4.82 -12.15 21.91
CA PRO A 30 4.18 -13.42 21.60
C PRO A 30 3.69 -13.52 20.15
N ALA A 31 3.11 -12.44 19.62
CA ALA A 31 2.60 -12.40 18.24
C ALA A 31 3.74 -12.45 17.22
N LEU A 32 4.85 -11.78 17.51
CA LEU A 32 6.01 -11.65 16.64
C LEU A 32 7.05 -12.77 16.81
N ALA A 33 6.81 -13.75 17.69
CA ALA A 33 7.79 -14.78 18.02
C ALA A 33 8.19 -15.65 16.82
N ALA A 34 7.26 -15.87 15.88
CA ALA A 34 7.53 -16.60 14.64
C ALA A 34 8.23 -15.74 13.57
N GLY A 35 8.22 -14.42 13.72
CA GLY A 35 8.68 -13.45 12.72
C GLY A 35 7.53 -12.74 12.01
N LEU A 36 7.90 -11.94 11.00
CA LEU A 36 6.98 -11.22 10.12
C LEU A 36 6.94 -11.88 8.73
N PRO A 37 5.82 -11.80 7.98
CA PRO A 37 5.88 -12.07 6.55
C PRO A 37 6.89 -11.13 5.89
N VAL A 38 7.60 -11.58 4.85
CA VAL A 38 8.54 -10.71 4.12
C VAL A 38 7.79 -9.68 3.28
N GLN A 39 6.65 -10.06 2.72
CA GLN A 39 5.83 -9.19 1.88
C GLN A 39 4.38 -9.66 1.80
N VAL A 40 3.48 -8.70 1.62
CA VAL A 40 2.08 -8.85 1.16
C VAL A 40 1.84 -7.74 0.14
N PRO A 41 2.36 -7.87 -1.10
CA PRO A 41 2.39 -6.79 -2.05
C PRO A 41 0.97 -6.45 -2.57
N PRO A 42 0.67 -5.16 -2.84
CA PRO A 42 1.57 -4.01 -2.71
C PRO A 42 1.60 -3.38 -1.30
N TYR A 43 0.93 -3.97 -0.31
CA TYR A 43 0.55 -3.28 0.92
C TYR A 43 1.51 -3.45 2.10
N PHE A 44 2.44 -4.42 2.05
CA PHE A 44 3.39 -4.64 3.14
C PHE A 44 4.70 -5.23 2.63
N TYR A 45 5.82 -4.72 3.14
CA TYR A 45 7.17 -5.21 2.92
C TYR A 45 8.00 -5.09 4.20
N ALA A 46 8.81 -6.10 4.49
CA ALA A 46 9.71 -6.13 5.63
C ALA A 46 11.03 -6.82 5.20
N THR A 47 12.03 -6.03 4.82
CA THR A 47 13.32 -6.55 4.36
C THR A 47 14.24 -6.90 5.53
N ASP A 48 15.13 -7.88 5.35
CA ASP A 48 15.93 -8.47 6.44
C ASP A 48 16.98 -7.51 7.04
N ASP A 49 17.39 -6.48 6.30
CA ASP A 49 18.52 -5.60 6.66
C ASP A 49 18.10 -4.23 7.21
N GLU A 50 16.81 -3.97 7.39
CA GLU A 50 16.32 -2.68 7.86
C GLU A 50 16.29 -2.56 9.39
N PRO A 51 16.67 -1.41 9.97
CA PRO A 51 16.57 -1.18 11.41
C PRO A 51 15.14 -1.37 11.94
N LEU A 52 15.04 -2.00 13.12
CA LEU A 52 13.79 -2.17 13.85
C LEU A 52 13.44 -0.92 14.68
N THR A 53 14.33 0.05 14.81
CA THR A 53 14.05 1.33 15.46
C THR A 53 13.70 2.36 14.41
N LEU A 54 12.55 3.03 14.53
CA LEU A 54 12.12 4.02 13.54
C LEU A 54 13.14 5.16 13.35
N GLY A 55 13.79 5.62 14.42
CA GLY A 55 14.83 6.65 14.36
C GLY A 55 16.09 6.22 13.61
N GLU A 56 16.51 4.97 13.77
CA GLU A 56 17.66 4.43 13.04
C GLU A 56 17.34 4.28 11.56
N TYR A 57 16.14 3.80 11.23
CA TYR A 57 15.67 3.73 9.84
C TYR A 57 15.56 5.12 9.22
N ALA A 58 14.91 6.06 9.90
CA ALA A 58 14.78 7.44 9.44
C ALA A 58 16.15 8.10 9.17
N ALA A 59 17.13 7.88 10.06
CA ALA A 59 18.49 8.34 9.84
C ALA A 59 19.17 7.66 8.62
N SER A 60 18.87 6.39 8.36
CA SER A 60 19.45 5.64 7.24
C SER A 60 19.02 6.13 5.86
N ILE A 61 17.87 6.82 5.78
CA ILE A 61 17.31 7.38 4.54
C ILE A 61 17.28 8.92 4.54
N ASP A 62 17.96 9.55 5.52
CA ASP A 62 17.95 11.00 5.72
C ASP A 62 16.52 11.60 5.79
N ALA A 63 15.61 10.91 6.50
CA ALA A 63 14.19 11.25 6.53
C ALA A 63 13.95 12.63 7.19
N PRO A 64 13.23 13.55 6.51
CA PRO A 64 13.07 14.93 6.96
C PRO A 64 12.00 15.15 8.03
N HIS A 65 11.06 14.21 8.21
CA HIS A 65 9.82 14.47 8.96
C HIS A 65 9.58 13.56 10.16
N LEU A 66 10.59 12.88 10.71
CA LEU A 66 10.42 12.05 11.90
C LEU A 66 10.22 12.90 13.18
N PRO A 67 9.08 12.78 13.88
CA PRO A 67 8.91 13.41 15.19
C PRO A 67 9.79 12.74 16.26
N PRO A 68 10.49 13.50 17.13
CA PRO A 68 11.42 12.94 18.12
C PRO A 68 10.80 11.89 19.06
N GLU A 69 9.51 12.05 19.40
CA GLU A 69 8.78 11.13 20.28
C GLU A 69 8.51 9.75 19.65
N LYS A 70 8.63 9.63 18.32
CA LYS A 70 8.46 8.37 17.58
C LYS A 70 9.78 7.69 17.27
N ALA A 71 10.92 8.36 17.50
CA ALA A 71 12.23 7.84 17.14
C ALA A 71 12.56 6.49 17.80
N THR A 72 11.99 6.19 18.96
CA THR A 72 12.22 4.92 19.68
C THR A 72 11.15 3.86 19.40
N TRP A 73 10.21 4.11 18.49
CA TRP A 73 9.15 3.15 18.18
C TRP A 73 9.72 1.96 17.39
N CYS A 74 9.15 0.78 17.63
CA CYS A 74 9.54 -0.45 16.95
C CYS A 74 8.89 -0.49 15.57
N ARG A 75 9.70 -0.48 14.52
CA ARG A 75 9.31 -0.57 13.12
C ARG A 75 9.23 -2.04 12.68
N LEU A 76 8.12 -2.40 12.03
CA LEU A 76 7.83 -3.75 11.53
C LEU A 76 8.11 -3.89 10.03
N GLY A 77 7.82 -2.84 9.26
CA GLY A 77 7.94 -2.84 7.81
C GLY A 77 7.35 -1.56 7.21
N THR A 78 7.06 -1.59 5.93
CA THR A 78 6.57 -0.43 5.17
C THR A 78 5.49 -0.83 4.17
N ASP A 79 4.62 0.11 3.81
CA ASP A 79 3.75 0.02 2.64
C ASP A 79 4.29 0.86 1.46
N GLN A 80 5.60 1.15 1.46
CA GLN A 80 6.33 1.96 0.49
C GLN A 80 6.04 3.47 0.54
N GLY A 81 5.21 3.93 1.48
CA GLY A 81 5.06 5.37 1.78
C GLY A 81 5.08 5.69 3.28
N ALA A 82 4.59 4.76 4.11
CA ALA A 82 4.55 4.85 5.55
C ALA A 82 5.20 3.64 6.22
N GLU A 83 5.77 3.87 7.39
CA GLU A 83 6.46 2.87 8.20
C GLU A 83 5.52 2.32 9.28
N PHE A 84 5.26 1.01 9.27
CA PHE A 84 4.45 0.35 10.28
C PHE A 84 5.18 0.26 11.61
N CYS A 85 4.65 0.89 12.64
CA CYS A 85 5.30 1.02 13.94
C CYS A 85 4.39 0.56 15.07
N ILE A 86 4.97 -0.12 16.07
CA ILE A 86 4.32 -0.40 17.35
C ILE A 86 4.45 0.83 18.23
N THR A 87 3.31 1.40 18.59
CA THR A 87 3.18 2.51 19.54
C THR A 87 3.46 2.06 20.98
N PRO A 88 3.70 2.99 21.92
CA PRO A 88 3.87 2.64 23.34
C PRO A 88 2.68 1.92 23.98
N THR A 89 1.47 2.08 23.43
CA THR A 89 0.26 1.38 23.90
C THR A 89 0.12 -0.03 23.33
N GLY A 90 0.95 -0.40 22.35
CA GLY A 90 0.92 -1.70 21.66
C GLY A 90 0.17 -1.69 20.33
N ALA A 91 -0.54 -0.60 20.00
CA ALA A 91 -1.23 -0.44 18.71
C ALA A 91 -0.23 -0.27 17.56
N ILE A 92 -0.67 -0.61 16.35
CA ILE A 92 0.08 -0.44 15.11
C ILE A 92 -0.39 0.83 14.40
N GLU A 93 0.55 1.70 14.06
CA GLU A 93 0.33 2.90 13.25
C GLU A 93 1.22 2.89 12.01
N ALA A 94 0.71 3.41 10.90
CA ALA A 94 1.49 3.69 9.70
C ALA A 94 2.00 5.13 9.80
N VAL A 95 3.32 5.30 9.98
CA VAL A 95 3.98 6.58 10.26
C VAL A 95 4.72 7.08 9.03
N PHE A 96 4.40 8.29 8.56
CA PHE A 96 5.15 8.94 7.49
C PHE A 96 6.40 9.60 8.03
N VAL A 97 7.56 9.29 7.44
CA VAL A 97 8.85 9.91 7.79
C VAL A 97 9.41 10.80 6.67
N VAL A 98 8.86 10.65 5.46
CA VAL A 98 9.22 11.43 4.26
C VAL A 98 8.11 12.40 3.82
N ALA A 99 6.97 12.42 4.51
CA ALA A 99 5.88 13.35 4.28
C ALA A 99 5.34 13.86 5.62
N ASP A 100 4.95 15.13 5.68
CA ASP A 100 4.34 15.74 6.87
C ASP A 100 2.83 15.43 6.91
N VAL A 101 2.53 14.17 7.23
CA VAL A 101 1.16 13.63 7.28
C VAL A 101 0.96 12.92 8.61
N ALA A 102 -0.24 13.05 9.18
CA ALA A 102 -0.60 12.34 10.40
C ALA A 102 -0.51 10.81 10.21
N PRO A 103 -0.04 10.06 11.23
CA PRO A 103 -0.08 8.61 11.15
C PRO A 103 -1.50 8.08 10.97
N MET A 104 -1.63 6.98 10.24
CA MET A 104 -2.89 6.26 10.15
C MET A 104 -2.92 5.15 11.20
N HIS A 105 -4.05 4.97 11.86
CA HIS A 105 -4.27 3.77 12.66
C HIS A 105 -4.35 2.55 11.74
N VAL A 106 -3.72 1.44 12.15
CA VAL A 106 -3.67 0.19 11.39
C VAL A 106 -4.34 -0.93 12.17
N ASN A 107 -3.88 -1.24 13.38
CA ASN A 107 -4.50 -2.26 14.20
C ASN A 107 -4.30 -1.99 15.70
N ALA A 108 -5.12 -2.61 16.54
CA ALA A 108 -5.05 -2.55 17.99
C ALA A 108 -3.77 -3.21 18.56
N ASP A 109 -3.24 -4.23 17.89
CA ASP A 109 -2.01 -4.92 18.27
C ASP A 109 -1.35 -5.70 17.11
N ALA A 110 -0.16 -6.26 17.37
CA ALA A 110 0.63 -7.01 16.39
C ALA A 110 -0.03 -8.35 15.96
N ALA A 111 -0.84 -8.98 16.81
CA ALA A 111 -1.53 -10.23 16.44
C ALA A 111 -2.66 -9.94 15.44
N ALA A 112 -3.44 -8.89 15.68
CA ALA A 112 -4.46 -8.40 14.76
C ALA A 112 -3.87 -7.98 13.42
N PHE A 113 -2.71 -7.30 13.44
CA PHE A 113 -2.00 -6.93 12.23
C PHE A 113 -1.58 -8.16 11.38
N LEU A 114 -0.97 -9.16 12.01
CA LEU A 114 -0.54 -10.39 11.32
C LEU A 114 -1.72 -11.22 10.78
N GLU A 115 -2.81 -11.36 11.54
CA GLU A 115 -4.03 -12.02 11.07
C GLU A 115 -4.66 -11.29 9.87
N SER A 116 -4.60 -9.95 9.88
CA SER A 116 -5.13 -9.12 8.81
C SER A 116 -4.28 -9.20 7.54
N LEU A 117 -2.95 -9.20 7.67
CA LEU A 117 -2.02 -9.43 6.55
C LEU A 117 -2.21 -10.82 5.93
N LEU A 118 -2.36 -11.86 6.75
CA LEU A 118 -2.66 -13.21 6.28
C LEU A 118 -3.99 -13.25 5.51
N ALA A 119 -5.04 -12.61 6.05
CA ALA A 119 -6.33 -12.54 5.37
C ALA A 119 -6.26 -11.82 4.02
N LEU A 120 -5.49 -10.73 3.95
CA LEU A 120 -5.25 -9.96 2.73
C LEU A 120 -4.50 -10.81 1.70
N ASP A 121 -3.39 -11.44 2.08
CA ASP A 121 -2.55 -12.23 1.15
C ASP A 121 -3.29 -13.46 0.60
N GLU A 122 -4.16 -14.10 1.39
CA GLU A 122 -5.02 -15.18 0.90
C GLU A 122 -6.07 -14.70 -0.11
N ALA A 123 -6.55 -13.45 0.01
CA ALA A 123 -7.62 -12.90 -0.81
C ALA A 123 -7.11 -12.34 -2.16
N LEU A 124 -5.99 -11.61 -2.16
CA LEU A 124 -5.51 -10.86 -3.32
C LEU A 124 -5.30 -11.71 -4.59
N PRO A 125 -4.70 -12.92 -4.54
CA PRO A 125 -4.54 -13.75 -5.74
C PRO A 125 -5.87 -14.15 -6.37
N THR A 126 -6.88 -14.42 -5.53
CA THR A 126 -8.22 -14.76 -6.01
C THR A 126 -8.92 -13.52 -6.58
N LEU A 127 -8.78 -12.35 -5.96
CA LEU A 127 -9.36 -11.10 -6.49
C LEU A 127 -8.75 -10.72 -7.84
N ARG A 128 -7.44 -10.90 -8.00
CA ARG A 128 -6.70 -10.64 -9.24
C ARG A 128 -7.09 -11.59 -10.38
N SER A 129 -7.43 -12.83 -10.06
CA SER A 129 -7.77 -13.86 -11.04
C SER A 129 -8.87 -14.79 -10.51
N PRO A 130 -10.13 -14.31 -10.50
CA PRO A 130 -11.21 -14.99 -9.79
C PRO A 130 -11.63 -16.34 -10.39
N GLY A 131 -11.31 -16.58 -11.66
CA GLY A 131 -11.75 -17.78 -12.37
C GLY A 131 -13.29 -17.87 -12.37
N SER A 132 -13.84 -18.90 -11.73
CA SER A 132 -15.30 -19.06 -11.55
C SER A 132 -15.86 -18.47 -10.26
N LYS A 133 -15.02 -17.94 -9.37
CA LYS A 133 -15.46 -17.33 -8.11
C LYS A 133 -16.02 -15.93 -8.37
N ASP A 134 -16.92 -15.48 -7.52
CA ASP A 134 -17.40 -14.10 -7.52
C ASP A 134 -16.39 -13.21 -6.76
N PRO A 135 -15.71 -12.26 -7.43
CA PRO A 135 -14.74 -11.39 -6.77
C PRO A 135 -15.38 -10.48 -5.71
N VAL A 136 -16.67 -10.13 -5.83
CA VAL A 136 -17.38 -9.34 -4.82
C VAL A 136 -17.52 -10.15 -3.53
N GLU A 137 -17.82 -11.45 -3.63
CA GLU A 137 -17.93 -12.31 -2.45
C GLU A 137 -16.57 -12.55 -1.77
N VAL A 138 -15.49 -12.66 -2.57
CA VAL A 138 -14.12 -12.74 -2.04
C VAL A 138 -13.78 -11.45 -1.27
N PHE A 139 -14.11 -10.28 -1.83
CA PHE A 139 -13.93 -8.99 -1.16
C PHE A 139 -14.74 -8.88 0.14
N ARG A 140 -16.01 -9.29 0.11
CA ARG A 140 -16.88 -9.31 1.32
C ARG A 140 -16.34 -10.24 2.40
N THR A 141 -15.79 -11.39 1.99
CA THR A 141 -15.15 -12.34 2.91
C THR A 141 -13.92 -11.73 3.56
N LEU A 142 -13.04 -11.09 2.78
CA LEU A 142 -11.89 -10.35 3.30
C LEU A 142 -12.32 -9.30 4.33
N ARG A 143 -13.25 -8.40 3.97
CA ARG A 143 -13.74 -7.35 4.88
C ARG A 143 -14.33 -7.94 6.17
N THR A 144 -15.06 -9.04 6.06
CA THR A 144 -15.65 -9.72 7.22
C THR A 144 -14.57 -10.26 8.16
N ARG A 145 -13.49 -10.83 7.61
CA ARG A 145 -12.36 -11.32 8.41
C ARG A 145 -11.62 -10.19 9.12
N LEU A 146 -11.41 -9.05 8.45
CA LEU A 146 -10.80 -7.87 9.07
C LEU A 146 -11.65 -7.35 10.24
N LEU A 147 -12.96 -7.22 10.07
CA LEU A 147 -13.88 -6.83 11.16
C LEU A 147 -13.89 -7.81 12.34
N GLN A 148 -13.79 -9.12 12.07
CA GLN A 148 -13.72 -10.14 13.11
C GLN A 148 -12.39 -10.14 13.86
N THR A 149 -11.34 -9.66 13.20
CA THR A 149 -9.99 -9.56 13.76
C THR A 149 -9.88 -8.32 14.64
N ASP A 150 -10.29 -7.17 14.12
CA ASP A 150 -10.13 -5.87 14.77
C ASP A 150 -11.12 -4.84 14.18
N ALA A 151 -12.36 -4.86 14.68
CA ALA A 151 -13.40 -3.93 14.20
C ALA A 151 -13.02 -2.44 14.35
N PRO A 152 -12.42 -1.98 15.48
CA PRO A 152 -12.01 -0.58 15.64
C PRO A 152 -11.07 -0.07 14.54
N ALA A 153 -10.25 -0.93 13.93
CA ALA A 153 -9.39 -0.54 12.82
C ALA A 153 -10.13 -0.13 11.53
N LEU A 154 -11.45 -0.36 11.49
CA LEU A 154 -12.33 -0.01 10.37
C LEU A 154 -13.39 1.05 10.75
N ASP A 155 -13.31 1.66 11.94
CA ASP A 155 -14.30 2.64 12.41
C ASP A 155 -14.16 4.02 11.72
N ASP A 156 -12.94 4.38 11.29
CA ASP A 156 -12.63 5.64 10.60
C ASP A 156 -12.21 5.36 9.16
N ASP A 157 -12.92 5.92 8.18
CA ASP A 157 -12.68 5.74 6.74
C ASP A 157 -11.27 6.21 6.29
N GLU A 158 -10.59 7.04 7.10
CA GLU A 158 -9.20 7.47 6.83
C GLU A 158 -8.14 6.62 7.55
N SER A 159 -8.55 5.58 8.28
CA SER A 159 -7.62 4.55 8.77
C SER A 159 -7.07 3.71 7.62
N TRP A 160 -5.99 2.98 7.92
CA TRP A 160 -5.23 2.29 6.88
C TRP A 160 -6.03 1.18 6.18
N TRP A 161 -6.73 0.31 6.92
CA TRP A 161 -7.51 -0.79 6.33
C TRP A 161 -8.70 -0.34 5.48
N PRO A 162 -9.52 0.65 5.90
CA PRO A 162 -10.55 1.24 5.05
C PRO A 162 -10.00 1.74 3.71
N ARG A 163 -8.85 2.43 3.71
CA ARG A 163 -8.19 2.88 2.48
C ARG A 163 -7.72 1.72 1.59
N VAL A 164 -7.18 0.64 2.15
CA VAL A 164 -6.83 -0.58 1.39
C VAL A 164 -8.06 -1.22 0.77
N LEU A 165 -9.14 -1.37 1.54
CA LEU A 165 -10.40 -1.93 1.04
C LEU A 165 -11.04 -1.04 -0.04
N GLU A 166 -10.88 0.28 0.09
CA GLU A 166 -11.32 1.25 -0.90
C GLU A 166 -10.59 1.05 -2.24
N LEU A 167 -9.25 0.99 -2.23
CA LEU A 167 -8.45 0.75 -3.44
C LEU A 167 -8.84 -0.56 -4.14
N ILE A 168 -9.01 -1.65 -3.37
CA ILE A 168 -9.45 -2.94 -3.92
C ILE A 168 -10.84 -2.82 -4.56
N ARG A 169 -11.78 -2.14 -3.88
CA ARG A 169 -13.14 -1.94 -4.40
C ARG A 169 -13.14 -1.07 -5.65
N HIS A 170 -12.37 0.02 -5.67
CA HIS A 170 -12.24 0.90 -6.82
C HIS A 170 -11.71 0.14 -8.03
N ALA A 171 -10.63 -0.63 -7.86
CA ALA A 171 -10.07 -1.49 -8.90
C ALA A 171 -11.04 -2.59 -9.38
N LEU A 172 -11.93 -3.08 -8.52
CA LEU A 172 -13.00 -4.01 -8.91
C LEU A 172 -14.13 -3.33 -9.70
N SER A 173 -14.30 -2.02 -9.52
CA SER A 173 -15.44 -1.26 -10.04
C SER A 173 -15.15 -0.66 -11.41
N PHE A 174 -13.94 -0.13 -11.62
CA PHE A 174 -13.59 0.55 -12.86
C PHE A 174 -12.08 0.44 -13.19
N PRO A 175 -11.70 0.07 -14.43
CA PRO A 175 -10.31 -0.06 -14.84
C PRO A 175 -9.74 1.30 -15.29
N ALA A 176 -9.53 2.22 -14.34
CA ALA A 176 -8.99 3.54 -14.66
C ALA A 176 -7.61 3.44 -15.33
N SER A 177 -7.39 4.25 -16.36
CA SER A 177 -6.21 4.24 -17.22
C SER A 177 -5.17 5.29 -16.84
N VAL A 178 -3.90 4.99 -17.14
CA VAL A 178 -2.78 5.93 -17.18
C VAL A 178 -2.16 5.94 -18.58
N ALA A 179 -1.59 7.07 -18.98
CA ALA A 179 -0.82 7.21 -20.20
C ALA A 179 0.49 7.98 -19.94
N PHE A 180 1.62 7.43 -20.40
CA PHE A 180 2.92 8.09 -20.39
C PHE A 180 3.30 8.42 -21.84
N GLU A 181 3.66 9.67 -22.13
CA GLU A 181 4.28 10.08 -23.40
C GLU A 181 5.80 9.98 -23.24
N ILE A 182 6.45 9.21 -24.11
CA ILE A 182 7.89 8.99 -24.12
C ILE A 182 8.48 9.62 -25.39
N GLU A 183 9.55 10.39 -25.23
CA GLU A 183 10.38 10.91 -26.31
C GLU A 183 11.64 10.05 -26.48
N GLU A 184 11.78 9.46 -27.66
CA GLU A 184 12.95 8.67 -28.06
C GLU A 184 14.15 9.57 -28.37
N PRO A 185 15.39 9.04 -28.34
CA PRO A 185 16.58 9.82 -28.66
C PRO A 185 16.59 10.46 -30.06
N ASP A 186 15.79 9.94 -31.00
CA ASP A 186 15.62 10.50 -32.35
C ASP A 186 14.55 11.61 -32.43
N GLY A 187 13.91 11.95 -31.30
CA GLY A 187 12.84 12.94 -31.16
C GLY A 187 11.44 12.39 -31.46
N THR A 188 11.31 11.10 -31.79
CA THR A 188 10.00 10.47 -32.00
C THR A 188 9.26 10.33 -30.67
N LYS A 189 7.97 10.65 -30.67
CA LYS A 189 7.11 10.50 -29.49
C LYS A 189 6.13 9.36 -29.67
N HIS A 190 5.93 8.58 -28.61
CA HIS A 190 4.88 7.57 -28.54
C HIS A 190 4.24 7.58 -27.14
N ILE A 191 3.06 6.95 -27.04
CA ILE A 191 2.29 6.87 -25.80
C ILE A 191 2.16 5.40 -25.42
N GLU A 192 2.44 5.12 -24.15
CA GLU A 192 2.25 3.81 -23.55
C GLU A 192 1.20 3.93 -22.44
N THR A 193 0.31 2.94 -22.36
CA THR A 193 -0.80 2.94 -21.40
C THR A 193 -0.81 1.68 -20.55
N GLU A 194 -1.51 1.77 -19.43
CA GLU A 194 -1.83 0.68 -18.52
C GLU A 194 -3.13 0.97 -17.79
N GLU A 195 -3.80 -0.07 -17.31
CA GLU A 195 -5.08 0.01 -16.62
C GLU A 195 -4.98 -0.54 -15.20
N THR A 196 -5.82 0.02 -14.34
CA THR A 196 -5.98 -0.43 -12.96
C THR A 196 -6.39 -1.89 -12.93
N ARG A 197 -5.70 -2.67 -12.08
CA ARG A 197 -5.98 -4.09 -11.87
C ARG A 197 -5.98 -4.41 -10.37
N VAL A 198 -6.84 -5.33 -9.96
CA VAL A 198 -6.96 -5.72 -8.56
C VAL A 198 -5.79 -6.61 -8.14
N GLY A 199 -5.26 -6.37 -6.94
CA GLY A 199 -4.22 -7.20 -6.33
C GLY A 199 -2.85 -7.09 -7.00
N VAL A 200 -2.59 -5.96 -7.65
CA VAL A 200 -1.27 -5.51 -8.09
C VAL A 200 -1.12 -4.02 -7.73
N GLU A 201 0.07 -3.47 -7.92
CA GLU A 201 0.31 -2.04 -7.81
C GLU A 201 -0.52 -1.25 -8.84
N HIS A 202 -0.73 0.03 -8.56
CA HIS A 202 -1.43 0.97 -9.42
C HIS A 202 -0.80 1.05 -10.83
N PRO A 203 -1.59 1.42 -11.85
CA PRO A 203 -1.16 1.38 -13.24
C PRO A 203 0.06 2.27 -13.51
N GLU A 204 0.24 3.37 -12.77
CA GLU A 204 1.42 4.24 -12.88
C GLU A 204 2.72 3.47 -12.53
N HIS A 205 2.72 2.70 -11.44
CA HIS A 205 3.87 1.91 -11.01
C HIS A 205 4.17 0.79 -12.00
N THR A 206 3.14 0.05 -12.39
CA THR A 206 3.30 -1.10 -13.28
C THR A 206 3.74 -0.68 -14.68
N LEU A 207 3.21 0.43 -15.21
CA LEU A 207 3.65 1.03 -16.46
C LEU A 207 5.10 1.50 -16.35
N TRP A 208 5.45 2.25 -15.30
CA TRP A 208 6.82 2.73 -15.14
C TRP A 208 7.83 1.59 -14.98
N ALA A 209 7.51 0.56 -14.19
CA ALA A 209 8.35 -0.62 -14.06
C ALA A 209 8.60 -1.31 -15.41
N ARG A 210 7.56 -1.42 -16.25
CA ARG A 210 7.66 -1.97 -17.62
C ARG A 210 8.59 -1.12 -18.50
N LEU A 211 8.39 0.20 -18.52
CA LEU A 211 9.17 1.14 -19.33
C LEU A 211 10.63 1.19 -18.87
N SER A 212 10.88 1.27 -17.57
CA SER A 212 12.22 1.28 -16.99
C SER A 212 12.98 -0.01 -17.30
N ALA A 213 12.30 -1.17 -17.23
CA ALA A 213 12.88 -2.45 -17.63
C ALA A 213 13.23 -2.53 -19.13
N GLN A 214 12.57 -1.72 -19.97
CA GLN A 214 12.87 -1.58 -21.40
C GLN A 214 13.98 -0.55 -21.68
N GLY A 215 14.51 0.10 -20.65
CA GLY A 215 15.58 1.09 -20.75
C GLY A 215 15.11 2.53 -20.91
N VAL A 216 13.80 2.80 -20.79
CA VAL A 216 13.29 4.17 -20.75
C VAL A 216 13.78 4.86 -19.49
N HIS A 217 14.36 6.03 -19.66
CA HIS A 217 14.92 6.84 -18.59
C HIS A 217 13.93 7.95 -18.16
N PRO A 218 13.88 8.38 -16.88
CA PRO A 218 12.83 9.30 -16.42
C PRO A 218 12.75 10.64 -17.17
N ASP A 219 13.87 11.14 -17.68
CA ASP A 219 13.97 12.37 -18.47
C ASP A 219 13.38 12.23 -19.88
N GLN A 220 13.11 11.01 -20.35
CA GLN A 220 12.41 10.76 -21.61
C GLN A 220 10.90 10.87 -21.49
N VAL A 221 10.34 10.81 -20.28
CA VAL A 221 8.90 10.95 -20.06
C VAL A 221 8.55 12.44 -20.14
N THR A 222 7.78 12.82 -21.16
CA THR A 222 7.41 14.22 -21.44
C THR A 222 6.00 14.57 -21.01
N ARG A 223 5.12 13.56 -20.80
CA ARG A 223 3.79 13.75 -20.22
C ARG A 223 3.36 12.53 -19.42
N VAL A 224 2.64 12.77 -18.34
CA VAL A 224 1.91 11.75 -17.61
C VAL A 224 0.47 12.21 -17.45
N TYR A 225 -0.45 11.38 -17.91
CA TYR A 225 -1.89 11.58 -17.77
C TYR A 225 -2.49 10.43 -16.97
N THR A 226 -3.31 10.75 -15.97
CA THR A 226 -4.13 9.79 -15.22
C THR A 226 -5.61 10.17 -15.33
N GLU A 227 -6.52 9.19 -15.30
CA GLU A 227 -7.95 9.53 -15.29
C GLU A 227 -8.39 10.13 -13.95
N LEU A 228 -7.88 9.59 -12.84
CA LEU A 228 -8.05 10.12 -11.48
C LEU A 228 -6.79 10.86 -11.04
N GLU A 229 -6.94 11.89 -10.21
CA GLU A 229 -5.83 12.53 -9.52
C GLU A 229 -4.94 11.48 -8.80
N PRO A 230 -3.59 11.59 -8.88
CA PRO A 230 -2.69 10.61 -8.27
C PRO A 230 -2.97 10.41 -6.79
N CYS A 231 -3.11 9.16 -6.40
CA CYS A 231 -3.47 8.84 -5.03
C CYS A 231 -2.34 9.12 -4.03
N PHE A 232 -2.71 9.48 -2.80
CA PHE A 232 -1.88 9.38 -1.60
C PHE A 232 -2.45 8.26 -0.72
N MET A 233 -2.36 7.02 -1.20
CA MET A 233 -3.05 5.86 -0.59
C MET A 233 -2.09 4.67 -0.37
N PRO A 234 -2.37 3.81 0.63
CA PRO A 234 -1.51 2.67 0.99
C PRO A 234 -1.03 1.81 -0.18
N GLY A 235 0.24 1.42 -0.14
CA GLY A 235 0.87 0.53 -1.11
C GLY A 235 1.16 1.16 -2.48
N ASN A 236 0.73 2.40 -2.74
CA ASN A 236 0.83 3.02 -4.06
C ASN A 236 1.38 4.43 -3.99
N TYR A 237 0.76 5.34 -3.23
CA TYR A 237 1.23 6.72 -3.05
C TYR A 237 1.73 7.40 -4.34
N CYS A 238 0.98 7.28 -5.44
CA CYS A 238 1.35 7.80 -6.76
C CYS A 238 1.80 9.26 -6.70
N ALA A 239 1.11 10.09 -5.91
CA ALA A 239 1.45 11.49 -5.72
C ALA A 239 2.88 11.74 -5.17
N MET A 240 3.47 10.78 -4.46
CA MET A 240 4.79 10.95 -3.83
C MET A 240 5.95 10.84 -4.83
N TRP A 241 5.81 10.05 -5.90
CA TRP A 241 6.94 9.67 -6.74
C TRP A 241 6.83 10.17 -8.19
N LEU A 242 5.67 10.66 -8.64
CA LEU A 242 5.51 11.18 -10.01
C LEU A 242 6.48 12.35 -10.34
N ASN A 243 7.03 13.02 -9.32
CA ASN A 243 8.13 13.98 -9.47
C ASN A 243 9.45 13.37 -9.98
N LEU A 244 9.52 12.04 -10.12
CA LEU A 244 10.63 11.32 -10.73
C LEU A 244 10.87 11.74 -12.20
N PHE A 245 9.83 12.23 -12.89
CA PHE A 245 9.88 12.60 -14.30
C PHE A 245 10.12 14.12 -14.47
N PRO A 246 11.39 14.57 -14.58
CA PRO A 246 11.72 16.00 -14.51
C PRO A 246 11.17 16.84 -15.67
N ASN A 247 10.87 16.20 -16.80
CA ASN A 247 10.43 16.86 -18.03
C ASN A 247 8.94 16.66 -18.31
N ALA A 248 8.21 15.97 -17.43
CA ALA A 248 6.84 15.59 -17.67
C ALA A 248 5.85 16.71 -17.30
N ASP A 249 4.94 17.04 -18.23
CA ASP A 249 3.70 17.72 -17.86
C ASP A 249 2.74 16.70 -17.24
N PHE A 250 2.29 16.97 -16.01
CA PHE A 250 1.34 16.12 -15.30
C PHE A 250 -0.10 16.65 -15.42
N THR A 251 -1.04 15.81 -15.85
CA THR A 251 -2.47 16.15 -15.94
C THR A 251 -3.37 15.00 -15.50
N TYR A 252 -4.58 15.34 -15.07
CA TYR A 252 -5.62 14.37 -14.73
C TYR A 252 -7.02 14.90 -15.06
N SER A 253 -8.01 14.00 -15.20
CA SER A 253 -9.37 14.38 -15.59
C SER A 253 -10.34 14.59 -14.43
N HIS A 254 -10.23 13.79 -13.37
CA HIS A 254 -11.14 13.80 -12.23
C HIS A 254 -10.38 13.94 -10.92
N ASP A 255 -10.83 14.84 -10.04
CA ASP A 255 -10.29 14.96 -8.69
C ASP A 255 -10.51 13.64 -7.92
N TYR A 256 -9.52 13.23 -7.12
CA TYR A 256 -9.64 12.07 -6.22
C TYR A 256 -9.58 12.55 -4.77
N GLY A 257 -8.72 13.53 -4.47
CA GLY A 257 -8.75 14.29 -3.24
C GLY A 257 -8.36 13.52 -1.96
N PRO A 258 -8.34 14.23 -0.82
CA PRO A 258 -7.73 13.72 0.41
C PRO A 258 -8.67 12.89 1.29
N THR A 259 -9.99 12.89 1.03
CA THR A 259 -10.99 12.20 1.87
C THR A 259 -11.71 11.10 1.11
N ALA A 260 -12.21 10.09 1.81
CA ALA A 260 -12.98 8.98 1.25
C ALA A 260 -14.19 9.46 0.44
N GLN A 261 -14.82 10.55 0.90
CA GLN A 261 -15.90 11.19 0.15
C GLN A 261 -15.41 11.73 -1.19
N ASN A 262 -14.30 12.48 -1.22
CA ASN A 262 -13.76 13.01 -2.48
C ASN A 262 -13.36 11.88 -3.44
N ARG A 263 -12.74 10.82 -2.90
CA ARG A 263 -12.26 9.69 -3.70
C ARG A 263 -13.41 8.91 -4.32
N GLU A 264 -14.52 8.77 -3.59
CA GLU A 264 -15.75 8.16 -4.12
C GLU A 264 -16.44 9.05 -5.15
N GLU A 265 -16.56 10.36 -4.90
CA GLU A 265 -17.12 11.32 -5.85
C GLU A 265 -16.33 11.32 -7.17
N GLY A 266 -14.99 11.36 -7.08
CA GLY A 266 -14.09 11.30 -8.23
C GLY A 266 -14.26 10.05 -9.07
N LEU A 267 -14.32 8.87 -8.44
CA LEU A 267 -14.56 7.61 -9.14
C LEU A 267 -15.93 7.59 -9.82
N LEU A 268 -16.98 8.06 -9.14
CA LEU A 268 -18.32 8.12 -9.71
C LEU A 268 -18.39 9.05 -10.92
N ASP A 269 -17.73 10.21 -10.86
CA ASP A 269 -17.63 11.15 -11.97
C ASP A 269 -16.91 10.52 -13.17
N LEU A 270 -15.80 9.79 -12.93
CA LEU A 270 -15.10 9.04 -13.97
C LEU A 270 -16.02 8.01 -14.64
N ILE A 271 -16.72 7.18 -13.86
CA ILE A 271 -17.64 6.16 -14.38
C ILE A 271 -18.76 6.80 -15.21
N GLN A 272 -19.29 7.94 -14.78
CA GLN A 272 -20.35 8.65 -15.50
C GLN A 272 -19.84 9.26 -16.81
N SER A 273 -18.62 9.80 -16.81
CA SER A 273 -18.03 10.42 -18.00
C SER A 273 -17.75 9.43 -19.14
N THR A 274 -17.45 8.17 -18.80
CA THR A 274 -17.12 7.11 -19.76
C THR A 274 -18.32 6.32 -20.28
N THR A 275 -19.49 6.50 -19.66
CA THR A 275 -20.75 5.86 -20.05
C THR A 275 -21.67 6.75 -20.88
N ALA A 276 -21.31 8.04 -21.05
CA ALA A 276 -22.03 9.05 -21.83
C ALA A 276 -21.61 9.06 -23.31
#